data_AF-A0A8J6PF56-F1
#
_entry.id   AF-A0A8J6PF56-F1
#
_cell.length_a   1.000
_cell.length_b   1.000
_cell.length_c   1.000
_cell.angle_alpha   90.00
_cell.angle_beta   90.00
_cell.angle_gamma   90.00
#
_symmetry.space_group_name_H-M   'P 1'
#
loop_
_entity.id
_entity.type
_entity.pdbx_description
1 polymer ?
#
loop_
_entity_poly.entity_id
_entity_poly.type
_entity_poly.pdbx_seq_one_letter_code
_entity_poly.pdbx_strand_id
1 'polypeptide(L)'
;MKSKSINRFETKKELLLLTEKMVENSAANLKEDKQVLIDVYAGLSYPEMIGGVSWEQAYFENSSLLSALAIITTLQNDILHVKQLAVYHCLAFGCQASYPFNEIQPIAVGPLVARENDSIELKVTIGAFDTSNIPVVTLNNMSGRIHYPGDGTGRIRLKLHRGMHRISGTISIQNRSGVYKTADWEYQIHVSD
;
A
#
# COMPACT_ATOMS: atom_id res chain seq x y z
N MET A 1 3.62 17.92 13.60
CA MET A 1 3.96 19.36 13.53
C MET A 1 3.29 19.92 12.28
N LYS A 2 2.64 21.10 12.31
CA LYS A 2 2.11 21.71 11.07
C LYS A 2 3.30 22.18 10.22
N SER A 3 3.35 21.77 8.96
CA SER A 3 4.36 22.25 8.00
C SER A 3 4.21 23.76 7.81
N LYS A 4 5.34 24.47 7.67
CA LYS A 4 5.36 25.90 7.34
C LYS A 4 5.27 26.06 5.82
N SER A 5 4.44 26.99 5.35
CA SER A 5 4.31 27.31 3.93
C SER A 5 5.61 27.89 3.35
N ILE A 6 5.94 27.49 2.11
CA ILE A 6 7.10 27.98 1.36
C ILE A 6 6.61 29.08 0.42
N ASN A 7 6.78 30.33 0.84
CA ASN A 7 6.28 31.50 0.10
C ASN A 7 7.36 32.18 -0.75
N ARG A 8 8.64 31.88 -0.49
CA ARG A 8 9.78 32.55 -1.11
C ARG A 8 10.78 31.53 -1.63
N PHE A 9 11.02 31.57 -2.92
CA PHE A 9 12.02 30.78 -3.64
C PHE A 9 12.33 31.48 -4.96
N GLU A 10 13.59 31.45 -5.39
CA GLU A 10 14.02 32.06 -6.65
C GLU A 10 14.11 31.02 -7.78
N THR A 11 14.42 29.77 -7.43
CA THR A 11 14.63 28.70 -8.41
C THR A 11 13.80 27.47 -8.09
N LYS A 12 13.43 26.72 -9.13
CA LYS A 12 12.76 25.43 -8.98
C LYS A 12 13.58 24.43 -8.16
N LYS A 13 14.91 24.49 -8.24
CA LYS A 13 15.82 23.65 -7.45
C LYS A 13 15.74 23.97 -5.96
N GLU A 14 15.69 25.25 -5.61
CA GLU A 14 15.51 25.69 -4.23
C GLU A 14 14.15 25.26 -3.67
N LEU A 15 13.08 25.45 -4.46
CA LEU A 15 11.73 25.01 -4.10
C LEU A 15 11.69 23.51 -3.79
N LEU A 16 12.32 22.67 -4.63
CA LEU A 16 12.38 21.22 -4.39
C LEU A 16 13.07 20.90 -3.07
N LEU A 17 14.21 21.55 -2.77
CA LEU A 17 14.96 21.32 -1.53
C LEU A 17 14.21 21.79 -0.28
N LEU A 18 13.49 22.92 -0.35
CA LEU A 18 12.64 23.39 0.73
C LEU A 18 11.44 22.45 0.94
N THR A 19 10.86 21.97 -0.15
CA THR A 19 9.71 21.05 -0.14
C THR A 19 10.11 19.69 0.43
N GLU A 20 11.27 19.15 0.05
CA GLU A 20 11.84 17.93 0.63
C GLU A 20 11.95 18.04 2.15
N LYS A 21 12.56 19.11 2.66
CA LYS A 21 12.65 19.36 4.11
C LYS A 21 11.29 19.48 4.76
N MET A 22 10.32 20.12 4.10
CA MET A 22 8.96 20.26 4.61
C MET A 22 8.28 18.88 4.72
N VAL A 23 8.40 18.05 3.69
CA VAL A 23 7.81 16.70 3.64
C VAL A 23 8.47 15.79 4.67
N GLU A 24 9.79 15.84 4.82
CA GLU A 24 10.53 15.05 5.83
C GLU A 24 10.12 15.38 7.28
N ASN A 25 9.75 16.63 7.55
CA ASN A 25 9.25 17.06 8.86
C ASN A 25 7.75 16.84 9.05
N SER A 26 7.06 16.26 8.07
CA SER A 26 5.63 15.99 8.12
C SER A 26 5.33 14.65 8.80
N ALA A 27 4.06 14.42 9.14
CA ALA A 27 3.57 13.13 9.65
C ALA A 27 3.13 12.16 8.53
N ALA A 28 3.51 12.41 7.28
CA ALA A 28 3.09 11.62 6.12
C ALA A 28 3.88 10.30 6.00
N ASN A 29 3.39 9.36 5.18
CA ASN A 29 4.10 8.11 4.89
C ASN A 29 5.26 8.38 3.93
N LEU A 30 6.44 8.68 4.48
CA LEU A 30 7.62 9.06 3.68
C LEU A 30 8.20 7.92 2.83
N LYS A 31 7.79 6.68 3.05
CA LYS A 31 8.30 5.53 2.28
C LYS A 31 7.67 5.45 0.90
N GLU A 32 6.39 5.81 0.80
CA GLU A 32 5.58 5.63 -0.41
C GLU A 32 5.13 6.98 -1.01
N ASP A 33 4.93 8.00 -0.17
CA ASP A 33 4.26 9.24 -0.59
C ASP A 33 5.26 10.36 -0.88
N LYS A 34 6.50 10.25 -0.39
CA LYS A 34 7.46 11.36 -0.34
C LYS A 34 7.61 12.08 -1.68
N GLN A 35 7.88 11.33 -2.76
CA GLN A 35 8.13 11.92 -4.07
C GLN A 35 6.86 12.60 -4.63
N VAL A 36 5.71 11.94 -4.53
CA VAL A 36 4.44 12.49 -5.03
C VAL A 36 4.08 13.76 -4.28
N LEU A 37 4.25 13.80 -2.95
CA LEU A 37 3.99 14.99 -2.15
C LEU A 37 4.88 16.17 -2.58
N ILE A 38 6.16 15.91 -2.87
CA ILE A 38 7.08 16.93 -3.38
C ILE A 38 6.60 17.43 -4.75
N ASP A 39 6.27 16.52 -5.67
CA ASP A 39 5.88 16.87 -7.04
C ASP A 39 4.55 17.64 -7.08
N VAL A 40 3.56 17.24 -6.26
CA VAL A 40 2.27 17.95 -6.13
C VAL A 40 2.50 19.36 -5.60
N TYR A 41 3.28 19.49 -4.53
CA TYR A 41 3.50 20.79 -3.90
C TYR A 41 4.28 21.71 -4.85
N ALA A 42 5.38 21.22 -5.41
CA ALA A 42 6.22 22.00 -6.31
C ALA A 42 5.50 22.37 -7.60
N GLY A 43 4.63 21.49 -8.13
CA GLY A 43 3.85 21.75 -9.34
C GLY A 43 2.74 22.80 -9.18
N LEU A 44 2.27 23.05 -7.96
CA LEU A 44 1.28 24.09 -7.65
C LEU A 44 1.91 25.36 -7.05
N SER A 45 3.22 25.36 -6.84
CA SER A 45 3.92 26.47 -6.22
C SER A 45 4.35 27.49 -7.26
N TYR A 46 3.88 28.71 -7.09
CA TYR A 46 4.32 29.88 -7.84
C TYR A 46 5.08 30.83 -6.91
N PRO A 47 6.18 31.45 -7.36
CA PRO A 47 6.89 32.41 -6.55
C PRO A 47 6.00 33.62 -6.32
N GLU A 48 5.87 34.10 -5.07
CA GLU A 48 5.03 35.29 -4.80
C GLU A 48 5.58 36.55 -5.48
N MET A 49 6.91 36.64 -5.64
CA MET A 49 7.61 37.81 -6.14
C MET A 49 8.56 37.43 -7.29
N ILE A 50 8.51 38.18 -8.39
CA ILE A 50 9.39 38.04 -9.54
C ILE A 50 10.00 39.41 -9.84
N GLY A 51 11.32 39.55 -9.77
CA GLY A 51 11.98 40.83 -10.07
C GLY A 51 11.57 42.00 -9.18
N GLY A 52 11.11 41.73 -7.95
CA GLY A 52 10.70 42.76 -6.98
C GLY A 52 9.23 43.22 -7.10
N VAL A 53 8.45 42.64 -8.02
CA VAL A 53 6.99 42.84 -8.11
C VAL A 53 6.24 41.55 -7.82
N SER A 54 4.94 41.65 -7.55
CA SER A 54 4.09 40.45 -7.42
C SER A 54 4.09 39.65 -8.73
N TRP A 55 3.94 38.32 -8.63
CA TRP A 55 3.90 37.46 -9.83
C TRP A 55 2.76 37.86 -10.79
N GLU A 56 1.60 38.29 -10.26
CA GLU A 56 0.49 38.78 -11.07
C GLU A 56 0.91 40.00 -11.90
N GLN A 57 1.58 40.97 -11.28
CA GLN A 57 2.07 42.15 -11.97
C GLN A 57 3.11 41.78 -13.02
N ALA A 58 4.07 40.92 -12.68
CA ALA A 58 5.12 40.49 -13.61
C ALA A 58 4.57 39.86 -14.90
N TYR A 59 3.45 39.15 -14.82
CA TYR A 59 2.87 38.40 -15.93
C TYR A 59 1.74 39.11 -16.66
N PHE A 60 0.94 39.92 -15.96
CA PHE A 60 -0.27 40.52 -16.51
C PHE A 60 -0.16 42.03 -16.76
N GLU A 61 0.69 42.74 -16.01
CA GLU A 61 0.83 44.20 -16.18
C GLU A 61 1.48 44.53 -17.52
N ASN A 62 0.82 45.38 -18.32
CA ASN A 62 1.24 45.74 -19.67
C ASN A 62 1.47 44.54 -20.63
N SER A 63 0.95 43.36 -20.30
CA SER A 63 1.02 42.18 -21.17
C SER A 63 0.03 42.27 -22.33
N SER A 64 0.37 41.65 -23.47
CA SER A 64 -0.61 41.49 -24.55
C SER A 64 -1.69 40.49 -24.15
N LEU A 65 -2.91 40.62 -24.68
CA LEU A 65 -4.00 39.66 -24.44
C LEU A 65 -3.58 38.22 -24.77
N LEU A 66 -2.81 38.03 -25.85
CA LEU A 66 -2.30 36.72 -26.25
C LEU A 66 -1.30 36.16 -25.22
N SER A 67 -0.42 37.00 -24.68
CA SER A 67 0.53 36.63 -23.63
C SER A 67 -0.19 36.21 -22.36
N ALA A 68 -1.16 37.01 -21.90
CA ALA A 68 -1.98 36.70 -20.74
C ALA A 68 -2.74 35.37 -20.92
N LEU A 69 -3.33 35.15 -22.09
CA LEU A 69 -4.05 33.90 -22.40
C LEU A 69 -3.11 32.69 -22.39
N ALA A 70 -1.89 32.82 -22.93
CA ALA A 70 -0.90 31.76 -22.90
C ALA A 70 -0.53 31.38 -21.46
N ILE A 71 -0.31 32.37 -20.58
CA ILE A 71 0.03 32.16 -19.17
C ILE A 71 -1.11 31.46 -18.43
N ILE A 72 -2.36 31.89 -18.64
CA ILE A 72 -3.54 31.23 -18.05
C ILE A 72 -3.66 29.79 -18.55
N THR A 73 -3.40 29.54 -19.83
CA THR A 73 -3.44 28.18 -20.41
C THR A 73 -2.35 27.29 -19.78
N THR A 74 -1.16 27.83 -19.57
CA THR A 74 -0.07 27.12 -18.86
C THR A 74 -0.49 26.79 -17.42
N LEU A 75 -1.04 27.75 -16.67
CA LEU A 75 -1.55 27.54 -15.32
C LEU A 75 -2.61 26.43 -15.27
N GLN A 76 -3.55 26.42 -16.23
CA GLN A 76 -4.56 25.38 -16.33
C GLN A 76 -3.96 24.00 -16.57
N ASN A 77 -2.98 23.90 -17.48
CA ASN A 77 -2.30 22.65 -17.77
C ASN A 77 -1.51 22.12 -16.57
N ASP A 78 -0.82 23.00 -15.84
CA ASP A 78 -0.09 22.64 -14.62
C ASP A 78 -1.03 22.09 -13.55
N ILE A 79 -2.17 22.77 -13.31
CA ILE A 79 -3.19 22.32 -12.35
C ILE A 79 -3.75 20.95 -12.76
N LEU A 80 -4.05 20.75 -14.04
CA LEU A 80 -4.58 19.47 -14.55
C LEU A 80 -3.54 18.34 -14.40
N HIS A 81 -2.28 18.63 -14.70
CA HIS A 81 -1.20 17.66 -14.56
C HIS A 81 -0.99 17.25 -13.09
N VAL A 82 -0.91 18.22 -12.18
CA VAL A 82 -0.76 17.93 -10.74
C VAL A 82 -1.98 17.19 -10.19
N LYS A 83 -3.19 17.57 -10.61
CA LYS A 83 -4.41 16.85 -10.24
C LYS A 83 -4.36 15.40 -10.69
N GLN A 84 -3.91 15.13 -11.92
CA GLN A 84 -3.77 13.78 -12.44
C GLN A 84 -2.78 12.96 -11.60
N LEU A 85 -1.63 13.55 -11.24
CA LEU A 85 -0.63 12.92 -10.39
C LEU A 85 -1.19 12.57 -9.00
N ALA A 86 -1.88 13.50 -8.36
CA ALA A 86 -2.52 13.28 -7.05
C ALA A 86 -3.61 12.19 -7.11
N VAL A 87 -4.47 12.21 -8.14
CA VAL A 87 -5.52 11.20 -8.33
C VAL A 87 -4.91 9.82 -8.56
N TYR A 88 -3.89 9.70 -9.41
CA TYR A 88 -3.22 8.42 -9.64
C TYR A 88 -2.55 7.88 -8.39
N HIS A 89 -1.93 8.73 -7.58
CA HIS A 89 -1.36 8.30 -6.31
C HIS A 89 -2.43 7.76 -5.37
N CYS A 90 -3.55 8.47 -5.20
CA CYS A 90 -4.70 7.98 -4.42
C CYS A 90 -5.26 6.66 -4.98
N LEU A 91 -5.36 6.53 -6.30
CA LEU A 91 -5.82 5.30 -6.96
C LEU A 91 -4.81 4.16 -6.82
N ALA A 92 -3.50 4.43 -6.77
CA ALA A 92 -2.49 3.40 -6.57
C ALA A 92 -2.67 2.71 -5.20
N PHE A 93 -2.98 3.47 -4.15
CA PHE A 93 -3.37 2.88 -2.86
C PHE A 93 -4.65 2.05 -2.97
N GLY A 94 -5.60 2.46 -3.83
CA GLY A 94 -6.92 1.84 -4.01
C GLY A 94 -6.99 0.66 -4.99
N CYS A 95 -6.10 0.55 -5.97
CA CYS A 95 -6.30 -0.32 -7.14
C CYS A 95 -5.24 -1.42 -7.35
N GLN A 96 -4.18 -1.53 -6.56
CA GLN A 96 -3.09 -2.46 -6.93
C GLN A 96 -3.31 -3.94 -6.55
N ALA A 97 -4.30 -4.30 -5.74
CA ALA A 97 -4.73 -5.70 -5.58
C ALA A 97 -6.17 -5.76 -5.06
N SER A 98 -6.98 -6.68 -5.59
CA SER A 98 -8.33 -6.94 -5.03
C SER A 98 -8.26 -7.37 -3.56
N TYR A 99 -7.13 -7.97 -3.16
CA TYR A 99 -6.82 -8.34 -1.79
C TYR A 99 -5.63 -7.49 -1.31
N PRO A 100 -5.81 -6.61 -0.32
CA PRO A 100 -4.68 -6.02 0.37
C PRO A 100 -3.87 -7.13 1.06
N PHE A 101 -2.55 -7.00 1.07
CA PHE A 101 -1.64 -7.79 1.90
C PHE A 101 -0.55 -6.84 2.39
N ASN A 102 -0.22 -6.92 3.68
CA ASN A 102 0.78 -6.06 4.31
C ASN A 102 1.90 -6.85 4.99
N GLU A 103 1.73 -8.17 5.15
CA GLU A 103 2.70 -9.06 5.75
C GLU A 103 2.98 -10.26 4.85
N ILE A 104 4.26 -10.65 4.79
CA ILE A 104 4.75 -11.77 3.99
C ILE A 104 5.44 -12.76 4.91
N GLN A 105 5.00 -14.02 4.90
CA GLN A 105 5.60 -15.12 5.64
C GLN A 105 6.11 -16.21 4.68
N PRO A 106 7.40 -16.58 4.74
CA PRO A 106 7.89 -17.73 4.00
C PRO A 106 7.38 -19.03 4.66
N ILE A 107 6.86 -19.93 3.86
CA ILE A 107 6.37 -21.25 4.28
C ILE A 107 7.20 -22.30 3.55
N ALA A 108 7.89 -23.16 4.28
CA ALA A 108 8.60 -24.31 3.74
C ALA A 108 7.87 -25.60 4.13
N VAL A 109 7.58 -26.44 3.15
CA VAL A 109 6.94 -27.75 3.34
C VAL A 109 7.87 -28.82 2.79
N GLY A 110 8.15 -29.85 3.60
CA GLY A 110 9.04 -30.94 3.26
C GLY A 110 8.69 -32.22 4.02
N PRO A 111 9.43 -33.31 3.77
CA PRO A 111 9.25 -34.56 4.51
C PRO A 111 9.55 -34.37 6.00
N LEU A 112 8.75 -35.00 6.87
CA LEU A 112 8.92 -34.91 8.33
C LEU A 112 10.12 -35.72 8.86
N VAL A 113 10.58 -36.72 8.09
CA VAL A 113 11.71 -37.59 8.43
C VAL A 113 12.50 -37.86 7.15
N ALA A 114 13.83 -37.86 7.25
CA ALA A 114 14.76 -38.24 6.20
C ALA A 114 15.89 -39.08 6.80
N ARG A 115 16.50 -39.96 6.00
CA ARG A 115 17.67 -40.77 6.36
C ARG A 115 18.94 -40.17 5.79
N GLU A 116 20.08 -40.67 6.25
CA GLU A 116 21.38 -40.32 5.70
C GLU A 116 21.46 -40.73 4.22
N ASN A 117 21.90 -39.80 3.36
CA ASN A 117 21.92 -39.90 1.89
C ASN A 117 20.57 -39.86 1.16
N ASP A 118 19.48 -39.52 1.85
CA ASP A 118 18.21 -39.24 1.15
C ASP A 118 18.30 -37.89 0.41
N SER A 119 17.92 -37.88 -0.86
CA SER A 119 17.62 -36.65 -1.59
C SER A 119 16.21 -36.18 -1.21
N ILE A 120 16.11 -35.04 -0.53
CA ILE A 120 14.83 -34.46 -0.15
C ILE A 120 14.49 -33.25 -1.03
N GLU A 121 13.20 -33.10 -1.33
CA GLU A 121 12.65 -31.91 -1.98
C GLU A 121 11.92 -31.06 -0.95
N LEU A 122 12.21 -29.75 -0.95
CA LEU A 122 11.52 -28.76 -0.13
C LEU A 122 10.71 -27.82 -1.02
N LYS A 123 9.41 -27.72 -0.76
CA LYS A 123 8.53 -26.74 -1.39
C LYS A 123 8.56 -25.46 -0.56
N VAL A 124 9.14 -24.40 -1.10
CA VAL A 124 9.16 -23.07 -0.48
C VAL A 124 8.12 -22.18 -1.16
N THR A 125 7.18 -21.66 -0.39
CA THR A 125 6.09 -20.80 -0.86
C THR A 125 5.97 -19.54 -0.02
N ILE A 126 5.40 -18.50 -0.61
CA ILE A 126 5.11 -17.25 0.07
C ILE A 126 3.65 -17.28 0.55
N GLY A 127 3.44 -17.17 1.85
CA GLY A 127 2.15 -16.77 2.43
C GLY A 127 2.08 -15.25 2.48
N ALA A 128 1.02 -14.67 1.92
CA ALA A 128 0.74 -13.23 2.01
C ALA A 128 -0.56 -13.03 2.78
N PHE A 129 -0.54 -12.21 3.83
CA PHE A 129 -1.67 -11.97 4.71
C PHE A 129 -1.88 -10.48 4.95
N ASP A 130 -3.08 -10.12 5.40
CA ASP A 130 -3.43 -8.77 5.83
C ASP A 130 -3.80 -8.80 7.31
N THR A 131 -2.97 -8.17 8.15
CA THR A 131 -3.20 -8.10 9.60
C THR A 131 -4.48 -7.33 9.96
N SER A 132 -4.99 -6.51 9.05
CA SER A 132 -6.20 -5.70 9.23
C SER A 132 -7.47 -6.39 8.73
N ASN A 133 -7.33 -7.46 7.95
CA ASN A 133 -8.44 -8.20 7.34
C ASN A 133 -8.40 -9.66 7.79
N ILE A 134 -9.01 -9.92 8.95
CA ILE A 134 -9.00 -11.23 9.58
C ILE A 134 -9.83 -12.21 8.72
N PRO A 135 -9.25 -13.33 8.25
CA PRO A 135 -9.97 -14.30 7.43
C PRO A 135 -11.02 -15.06 8.25
N VAL A 136 -12.10 -15.49 7.61
CA VAL A 136 -13.10 -16.37 8.22
C VAL A 136 -12.70 -17.81 7.92
N VAL A 137 -12.46 -18.61 8.95
CA VAL A 137 -12.06 -20.01 8.82
C VAL A 137 -13.20 -20.88 9.36
N THR A 138 -13.50 -21.97 8.66
CA THR A 138 -14.50 -22.95 9.07
C THR A 138 -13.90 -24.35 9.15
N LEU A 139 -14.56 -25.22 9.90
CA LEU A 139 -14.29 -26.65 9.93
C LEU A 139 -15.54 -27.37 9.46
N ASN A 140 -15.41 -28.25 8.46
CA ASN A 140 -16.55 -28.92 7.85
C ASN A 140 -16.85 -30.27 8.50
N ASN A 141 -15.81 -30.99 8.92
CA ASN A 141 -15.93 -32.40 9.30
C ASN A 141 -15.50 -32.71 10.74
N MET A 142 -15.09 -31.69 11.52
CA MET A 142 -14.66 -31.85 12.91
C MET A 142 -15.05 -30.64 13.75
N SER A 143 -15.16 -30.84 15.07
CA SER A 143 -15.30 -29.74 16.04
C SER A 143 -13.94 -29.34 16.59
N GLY A 144 -13.65 -28.05 16.61
CA GLY A 144 -12.41 -27.47 17.10
C GLY A 144 -12.61 -26.03 17.53
N ARG A 145 -11.65 -25.47 18.26
CA ARG A 145 -11.65 -24.05 18.61
C ARG A 145 -10.82 -23.28 17.59
N ILE A 146 -11.47 -22.36 16.88
CA ILE A 146 -10.79 -21.41 16.00
C ILE A 146 -10.44 -20.17 16.83
N HIS A 147 -9.22 -19.68 16.69
CA HIS A 147 -8.71 -18.50 17.38
C HIS A 147 -7.96 -17.59 16.40
N TYR A 148 -8.18 -16.29 16.55
CA TYR A 148 -7.57 -15.23 15.76
C TYR A 148 -6.66 -14.40 16.66
N PRO A 149 -5.33 -14.50 16.51
CA PRO A 149 -4.39 -13.76 17.36
C PRO A 149 -4.19 -12.30 16.90
N GLY A 150 -4.78 -11.90 15.76
CA GLY A 150 -4.66 -10.54 15.22
C GLY A 150 -3.49 -10.34 14.25
N ASP A 151 -2.92 -11.42 13.74
CA ASP A 151 -1.81 -11.44 12.76
C ASP A 151 -2.27 -11.75 11.32
N GLY A 152 -3.57 -11.57 11.02
CA GLY A 152 -4.14 -11.95 9.73
C GLY A 152 -4.31 -13.46 9.51
N THR A 153 -4.07 -14.28 10.54
CA THR A 153 -4.23 -15.75 10.47
C THR A 153 -5.39 -16.27 11.33
N GLY A 154 -5.99 -17.38 10.91
CA GLY A 154 -6.91 -18.18 11.73
C GLY A 154 -6.23 -19.46 12.18
N ARG A 155 -6.18 -19.72 13.48
CA ARG A 155 -5.53 -20.91 14.06
C ARG A 155 -6.59 -21.86 14.61
N ILE A 156 -6.49 -23.14 14.24
CA ILE A 156 -7.42 -24.18 14.67
C ILE A 156 -6.76 -25.05 15.74
N ARG A 157 -7.42 -25.18 16.90
CA ARG A 157 -7.04 -26.14 17.95
C ARG A 157 -7.98 -27.34 17.93
N LEU A 158 -7.42 -28.51 17.67
CA LEU A 158 -8.12 -29.79 17.62
C LEU A 158 -7.57 -30.73 18.70
N LYS A 159 -8.44 -31.56 19.27
CA LYS A 159 -8.05 -32.73 20.06
C LYS A 159 -8.32 -33.97 19.21
N LEU A 160 -7.26 -34.67 18.83
CA LEU A 160 -7.33 -35.85 17.98
C LEU A 160 -7.06 -37.11 18.81
N HIS A 161 -7.76 -38.18 18.49
CA HIS A 161 -7.50 -39.51 19.06
C HIS A 161 -6.53 -40.27 18.14
N ARG A 162 -6.02 -41.41 18.60
CA ARG A 162 -5.16 -42.28 17.78
C ARG A 162 -5.82 -42.62 16.45
N GLY A 163 -5.03 -42.69 15.39
CA GLY A 163 -5.47 -43.08 14.06
C GLY A 163 -5.25 -42.02 12.99
N MET A 164 -5.78 -42.29 11.79
CA MET A 164 -5.69 -41.39 10.66
C MET A 164 -6.89 -40.44 10.64
N HIS A 165 -6.62 -39.14 10.58
CA HIS A 165 -7.63 -38.09 10.51
C HIS A 165 -7.46 -37.28 9.24
N ARG A 166 -8.57 -37.05 8.54
CA ARG A 166 -8.70 -36.11 7.43
C ARG A 166 -9.49 -34.92 7.95
N ILE A 167 -8.89 -33.74 7.95
CA ILE A 167 -9.47 -32.49 8.46
C ILE A 167 -9.72 -31.59 7.26
N SER A 168 -10.91 -31.03 7.13
CA SER A 168 -11.24 -30.11 6.04
C SER A 168 -12.10 -28.95 6.50
N GLY A 169 -12.08 -27.89 5.71
CA GLY A 169 -12.80 -26.67 6.00
C GLY A 169 -12.70 -25.69 4.86
N THR A 170 -13.15 -24.47 5.11
CA THR A 170 -12.99 -23.35 4.19
C THR A 170 -12.23 -22.21 4.84
N ILE A 171 -11.60 -21.39 4.00
CA ILE A 171 -11.05 -20.09 4.38
C ILE A 171 -11.63 -19.04 3.44
N SER A 172 -12.13 -17.96 4.02
CA SER A 172 -12.70 -16.84 3.27
C SER A 172 -11.98 -15.56 3.63
N ILE A 173 -11.61 -14.77 2.61
CA ILE A 173 -11.03 -13.44 2.77
C ILE A 173 -11.91 -12.43 2.03
N GLN A 174 -12.14 -11.27 2.64
CA GLN A 174 -12.91 -10.21 2.02
C GLN A 174 -12.02 -9.38 1.10
N ASN A 175 -12.47 -9.14 -0.14
CA ASN A 175 -11.81 -8.21 -1.05
C ASN A 175 -12.18 -6.75 -0.72
N ARG A 176 -11.52 -5.79 -1.37
CA ARG A 176 -11.80 -4.35 -1.16
C ARG A 176 -13.22 -3.90 -1.50
N SER A 177 -13.92 -4.65 -2.35
CA SER A 177 -15.32 -4.43 -2.71
C SER A 177 -16.29 -5.02 -1.69
N GLY A 178 -15.80 -5.61 -0.60
CA GLY A 178 -16.62 -6.25 0.43
C GLY A 178 -17.07 -7.67 0.09
N VAL A 179 -16.64 -8.23 -1.04
CA VAL A 179 -17.02 -9.57 -1.49
C VAL A 179 -16.03 -10.60 -0.94
N TYR A 180 -16.55 -11.66 -0.35
CA TYR A 180 -15.74 -12.77 0.14
C TYR A 180 -15.32 -13.69 -1.00
N LYS A 181 -14.05 -14.06 -1.02
CA LYS A 181 -13.54 -15.20 -1.79
C LYS A 181 -13.22 -16.32 -0.84
N THR A 182 -13.81 -17.48 -1.13
CA THR A 182 -13.69 -18.69 -0.33
C THR A 182 -12.86 -19.73 -1.07
N ALA A 183 -11.97 -20.38 -0.35
CA ALA A 183 -11.21 -21.52 -0.82
C ALA A 183 -11.34 -22.67 0.16
N ASP A 184 -11.40 -23.89 -0.38
CA ASP A 184 -11.40 -25.11 0.43
C ASP A 184 -9.97 -25.47 0.81
N TRP A 185 -9.80 -26.02 2.00
CA TRP A 185 -8.52 -26.57 2.45
C TRP A 185 -8.72 -27.96 3.07
N GLU A 186 -7.67 -28.75 3.00
CA GLU A 186 -7.63 -30.10 3.54
C GLU A 186 -6.26 -30.38 4.16
N TYR A 187 -6.26 -31.09 5.29
CA TYR A 187 -5.07 -31.55 5.97
C TYR A 187 -5.25 -33.00 6.44
N GLN A 188 -4.25 -33.84 6.19
CA GLN A 188 -4.23 -35.23 6.65
C GLN A 188 -3.14 -35.42 7.69
N ILE A 189 -3.49 -36.07 8.80
CA ILE A 189 -2.57 -36.35 9.89
C ILE A 189 -2.77 -37.77 10.42
N HIS A 190 -1.65 -38.45 10.65
CA HIS A 190 -1.62 -39.72 11.36
C HIS A 190 -1.15 -39.49 12.79
N VAL A 191 -1.99 -39.85 13.76
CA VAL A 191 -1.66 -39.75 15.19
C VAL A 191 -1.23 -41.12 15.67
N SER A 192 0.09 -41.26 15.86
CA SER A 192 0.77 -42.40 16.49
C SER A 192 0.68 -42.30 18.02
N ASP A 193 0.97 -43.42 18.71
CA ASP A 193 1.11 -43.47 20.19
C ASP A 193 2.26 -42.60 20.70
#